data_AF-A0A7J8NWL4-F1
#
_entry.id   AF-A0A7J8NWL4-F1
#
_cell.length_a   1.000
_cell.length_b   1.000
_cell.length_c   1.000
_cell.angle_alpha   90.00
_cell.angle_beta   90.00
_cell.angle_gamma   90.00
#
_symmetry.space_group_name_H-M   'P 1'
#
loop_
_entity.id
_entity.type
_entity.pdbx_description
1 polymer ?
#
loop_
_entity_poly.entity_id
_entity_poly.type
_entity_poly.pdbx_seq_one_letter_code
_entity_poly.pdbx_strand_id
1 'polypeptide(L)'
;MYRKQHKKDIAQEAVKKRRRAAKKPYSRSIVGATLEVIQKKRSEKPEVRDAAREAALREIKERIKKTKDEKKAKKAEVAAKQQKTQGKGNVPKGGAPKGPKLGGGGGKR
;
A
#
# COMPACT_ATOMS: atom_id res chain seq x y z
N MET A 1 -50.58 -13.73 -44.14
CA MET A 1 -49.93 -14.06 -42.85
C MET A 1 -48.74 -15.02 -42.99
N TYR A 2 -48.83 -16.08 -43.81
CA TYR A 2 -47.76 -17.10 -43.93
C TYR A 2 -46.42 -16.55 -44.48
N ARG A 3 -46.39 -15.87 -45.63
CA ARG A 3 -45.13 -15.47 -46.29
C ARG A 3 -44.26 -14.50 -45.47
N LYS A 4 -44.90 -13.56 -44.75
CA LYS A 4 -44.22 -12.61 -43.85
C LYS A 4 -43.56 -13.30 -42.65
N GLN A 5 -44.27 -14.23 -41.99
CA GLN A 5 -43.72 -15.00 -40.86
C GLN A 5 -42.57 -15.93 -41.29
N HIS A 6 -42.69 -16.51 -42.48
CA HIS A 6 -41.69 -17.42 -43.05
C HIS A 6 -40.60 -16.70 -43.86
N LYS A 7 -40.54 -15.37 -43.78
CA LYS A 7 -39.49 -14.53 -44.38
C LYS A 7 -39.34 -14.65 -45.91
N LYS A 8 -40.39 -15.10 -46.60
CA LYS A 8 -40.36 -15.36 -48.07
C LYS A 8 -40.49 -14.09 -48.93
N ASP A 9 -40.81 -12.94 -48.33
CA ASP A 9 -40.94 -11.64 -49.01
C ASP A 9 -39.87 -10.62 -48.56
N ILE A 10 -38.81 -11.08 -47.86
CA ILE A 10 -37.79 -10.18 -47.30
C ILE A 10 -36.70 -9.91 -48.34
N ALA A 11 -36.98 -8.99 -49.27
CA ALA A 11 -35.95 -8.45 -50.16
C ALA A 11 -35.41 -7.08 -49.69
N GLN A 12 -36.14 -6.31 -48.86
CA GLN A 12 -35.74 -4.93 -48.55
C GLN A 12 -35.94 -4.41 -47.11
N GLU A 13 -36.71 -5.05 -46.23
CA GLU A 13 -37.09 -4.41 -44.95
C GLU A 13 -36.43 -4.96 -43.67
N ALA A 14 -35.44 -5.84 -43.78
CA ALA A 14 -34.61 -6.19 -42.62
C ALA A 14 -33.40 -5.26 -42.53
N VAL A 15 -33.60 -3.95 -42.42
CA VAL A 15 -32.56 -3.03 -41.93
C VAL A 15 -32.31 -3.45 -40.48
N LYS A 16 -31.39 -4.40 -40.27
CA LYS A 16 -30.87 -4.75 -38.96
C LYS A 16 -30.48 -3.43 -38.30
N LYS A 17 -31.25 -3.01 -37.29
CA LYS A 17 -30.94 -1.84 -36.49
C LYS A 17 -29.57 -2.07 -35.86
N ARG A 18 -28.54 -1.54 -36.50
CA ARG A 18 -27.17 -1.57 -35.97
C ARG A 18 -27.22 -0.77 -34.68
N ARG A 19 -27.17 -1.46 -33.53
CA ARG A 19 -27.13 -0.79 -32.23
C ARG A 19 -25.80 -0.03 -32.17
N ARG A 20 -25.83 1.29 -32.30
CA ARG A 20 -24.65 2.14 -32.10
C ARG A 20 -24.41 2.23 -30.60
N ALA A 21 -23.33 1.61 -30.11
CA ALA A 21 -22.86 1.83 -28.76
C ALA A 21 -22.17 3.20 -28.72
N ALA A 22 -22.82 4.20 -28.14
CA ALA A 22 -22.21 5.51 -27.95
C ALA A 22 -21.26 5.46 -26.75
N LYS A 23 -19.97 5.21 -27.00
CA LYS A 23 -18.93 5.37 -25.97
C LYS A 23 -18.57 6.85 -25.89
N LYS A 24 -19.44 7.65 -25.26
CA LYS A 24 -19.12 9.04 -24.96
C LYS A 24 -17.99 9.05 -23.92
N PRO A 25 -16.82 9.64 -24.21
CA PRO A 25 -15.76 9.73 -23.22
C PRO A 25 -16.28 10.51 -22.02
N TYR A 26 -16.22 9.91 -20.84
CA TYR A 26 -16.65 10.56 -19.59
C TYR A 26 -15.53 11.50 -19.12
N SER A 27 -15.31 12.56 -19.89
CA SER A 27 -14.37 13.63 -19.60
C SER A 27 -15.14 14.76 -18.90
N ARG A 28 -15.43 14.58 -17.61
CA ARG A 28 -16.04 15.61 -16.76
C ARG A 28 -15.02 16.14 -15.76
N SER A 29 -15.16 17.41 -15.40
CA SER A 29 -14.49 17.97 -14.23
C SER A 29 -15.01 17.30 -12.96
N ILE A 30 -14.17 17.24 -11.92
CA ILE A 30 -14.51 16.71 -10.60
C ILE A 30 -14.28 17.84 -9.59
N VAL A 31 -15.04 17.88 -8.49
CA VAL A 31 -15.04 19.00 -7.51
C VAL A 31 -13.63 19.46 -7.10
N GLY A 32 -12.68 18.52 -6.91
CA GLY A 32 -11.30 18.83 -6.52
C GLY A 32 -10.29 18.94 -7.66
N ALA A 33 -10.70 18.78 -8.92
CA ALA A 33 -9.80 18.87 -10.07
C ALA A 33 -10.54 19.24 -11.37
N THR A 34 -10.06 20.28 -12.04
CA THR A 34 -10.56 20.66 -13.37
C THR A 34 -10.22 19.60 -14.42
N LEU A 35 -10.96 19.59 -15.53
CA LEU A 35 -10.78 18.60 -16.59
C LEU A 35 -9.35 18.61 -17.16
N GLU A 36 -8.77 19.80 -17.30
CA GLU A 36 -7.42 19.99 -17.84
C GLU A 36 -6.34 19.35 -16.94
N VAL A 37 -6.47 19.51 -15.63
CA VAL A 37 -5.53 18.93 -14.66
C VAL A 37 -5.60 17.40 -14.71
N ILE A 38 -6.80 16.84 -14.83
CA ILE A 38 -7.01 15.39 -14.95
C ILE A 38 -6.38 14.87 -16.24
N GLN A 39 -6.55 15.58 -17.36
CA GLN A 39 -6.01 15.17 -18.64
C GLN A 39 -4.48 15.21 -18.64
N LYS A 40 -3.86 16.31 -18.14
CA LYS A 40 -2.40 16.44 -18.05
C LYS A 40 -1.78 15.27 -17.29
N LYS A 41 -2.31 14.96 -16.10
CA LYS A 41 -1.87 13.80 -15.29
C LYS A 41 -2.07 12.46 -16.02
N ARG A 42 -3.16 12.31 -16.79
CA ARG A 42 -3.46 11.09 -17.57
C ARG A 42 -2.65 10.94 -18.85
N SER A 43 -2.18 12.02 -19.45
CA SER A 43 -1.36 12.00 -20.66
C SER A 43 0.13 11.87 -20.39
N GLU A 44 0.57 12.03 -19.13
CA GLU A 44 1.96 11.79 -18.74
C GLU A 44 2.44 10.39 -19.17
N LYS A 45 3.65 10.34 -19.73
CA LYS A 45 4.30 9.08 -20.14
C LYS A 45 4.48 8.16 -18.93
N PRO A 46 4.32 6.84 -19.12
CA PRO A 46 4.50 5.87 -18.03
C PRO A 46 5.88 5.98 -17.37
N GLU A 47 6.93 6.22 -18.16
CA GLU A 47 8.31 6.43 -17.67
C GLU A 47 8.41 7.56 -16.64
N VAL A 48 7.73 8.68 -16.87
CA VAL A 48 7.72 9.82 -15.93
C VAL A 48 6.98 9.45 -14.64
N ARG A 49 5.90 8.68 -14.76
CA ARG A 49 5.13 8.20 -13.59
C ARG A 49 5.93 7.21 -12.77
N ASP A 50 6.62 6.29 -13.42
CA ASP A 50 7.41 5.27 -12.74
C ASP A 50 8.64 5.89 -12.08
N ALA A 51 9.29 6.87 -12.72
CA ALA A 51 10.34 7.67 -12.09
C ALA A 51 9.83 8.41 -10.83
N ALA A 52 8.65 9.03 -10.88
CA ALA A 52 8.04 9.70 -9.73
C ALA A 52 7.69 8.69 -8.60
N ARG A 53 7.21 7.50 -8.95
CA ARG A 53 6.95 6.41 -8.00
C ARG A 53 8.23 5.93 -7.34
N GLU A 54 9.29 5.70 -8.11
CA GLU A 54 10.59 5.29 -7.58
C GLU A 54 11.20 6.34 -6.66
N ALA A 55 11.13 7.62 -7.04
CA ALA A 55 11.59 8.73 -6.20
C ALA A 55 10.83 8.77 -4.86
N ALA A 56 9.50 8.67 -4.90
CA ALA A 56 8.67 8.63 -3.69
C ALA A 56 9.01 7.42 -2.80
N LEU A 57 9.22 6.24 -3.39
CA LEU A 57 9.62 5.05 -2.65
C LEU A 57 11.01 5.17 -2.03
N ARG A 58 11.98 5.79 -2.72
CA ARG A 58 13.31 6.07 -2.16
C ARG A 58 13.20 7.02 -0.98
N GLU A 59 12.46 8.10 -1.12
CA GLU A 59 12.24 9.07 -0.05
C GLU A 59 11.59 8.44 1.19
N ILE A 60 10.54 7.62 1.00
CA ILE A 60 9.89 6.90 2.11
C ILE A 60 10.90 5.98 2.81
N LYS A 61 11.70 5.22 2.06
CA LYS A 61 12.72 4.34 2.64
C LYS A 61 13.77 5.13 3.43
N GLU A 62 14.21 6.28 2.92
CA GLU A 62 15.15 7.17 3.63
C GLU A 62 14.55 7.75 4.90
N ARG A 63 13.31 8.23 4.87
CA ARG A 63 12.59 8.71 6.06
C ARG A 63 12.42 7.60 7.10
N ILE A 64 12.10 6.37 6.68
CA ILE A 64 12.00 5.22 7.58
C ILE A 64 13.37 4.87 8.19
N LYS A 65 14.45 4.92 7.41
CA LYS A 65 15.81 4.67 7.92
C LYS A 65 16.19 5.71 8.97
N LYS A 66 16.02 7.00 8.66
CA LYS A 66 16.30 8.12 9.59
C LYS A 66 15.51 7.98 10.90
N THR A 67 14.20 7.74 10.82
CA THR A 67 13.37 7.57 12.02
C THR A 67 13.70 6.30 12.82
N LYS A 68 14.17 5.22 12.18
CA LYS A 68 14.66 4.01 12.88
C LYS A 68 15.96 4.29 13.61
N ASP A 69 16.90 5.00 12.98
CA ASP A 69 18.19 5.32 13.57
C ASP A 69 18.04 6.31 14.74
N GLU A 70 17.16 7.31 14.61
CA GLU A 70 16.77 8.19 15.72
C GLU A 70 16.12 7.43 16.89
N LYS A 71 15.25 6.45 16.60
CA LYS A 71 14.65 5.60 17.65
C LYS A 71 15.69 4.72 18.34
N LYS A 72 16.69 4.20 17.60
CA LYS A 72 17.80 3.43 18.18
C LYS A 72 18.71 4.30 19.03
N ALA A 73 19.06 5.51 18.56
CA ALA A 73 19.86 6.46 19.30
C ALA A 73 19.19 6.90 20.60
N LYS A 74 17.88 7.22 20.56
CA LYS A 74 17.10 7.55 21.77
C LYS A 74 17.02 6.39 22.76
N LYS A 75 16.87 5.15 22.27
CA LYS A 75 16.89 3.95 23.14
C LYS A 75 18.26 3.71 23.78
N ALA A 76 19.34 3.92 23.03
CA ALA A 76 20.71 3.79 23.55
C ALA A 76 21.04 4.88 24.57
N GLU A 77 20.59 6.12 24.36
CA GLU A 77 20.77 7.21 25.33
C GLU A 77 20.03 6.94 26.64
N VAL A 78 18.79 6.42 26.58
CA VAL A 78 18.01 6.05 27.76
C VAL A 78 18.68 4.87 28.51
N ALA A 79 19.15 3.86 27.79
CA ALA A 79 19.86 2.73 28.39
C ALA A 79 21.20 3.17 29.03
N ALA A 80 21.96 4.06 28.40
CA ALA A 80 23.22 4.58 28.93
C ALA A 80 23.00 5.48 30.17
N LYS A 81 21.91 6.25 30.21
CA LYS A 81 21.50 6.99 31.42
C LYS A 81 21.09 6.06 32.56
N GLN A 82 20.36 4.97 32.27
CA GLN A 82 20.01 3.96 33.28
C GLN A 82 21.24 3.21 33.82
N GLN A 83 22.23 2.92 32.97
CA GLN A 83 23.46 2.23 33.38
C GLN A 83 24.37 3.13 34.24
N LYS A 84 24.37 4.45 34.03
CA LYS A 84 25.07 5.40 34.91
C LYS A 84 24.42 5.57 36.28
N THR A 85 23.15 5.22 36.45
CA THR A 85 22.45 5.25 37.75
C THR A 85 22.59 3.96 38.57
N GLN A 86 23.10 2.86 37.99
CA GLN A 86 23.29 1.58 38.68
C GLN A 86 24.75 1.27 39.06
N GLY A 87 25.65 2.26 39.00
CA GLY A 87 27.09 2.10 39.30
C GLY A 87 27.51 2.26 40.77
N LYS A 88 26.56 2.25 41.73
CA LYS A 88 26.87 2.22 43.18
C LYS A 88 25.89 1.29 43.88
N GLY A 89 26.19 -0.01 43.87
CA GLY A 89 25.43 -1.03 44.57
C GLY A 89 26.36 -2.16 45.00
N ASN A 90 26.81 -2.07 46.24
CA ASN A 90 27.74 -2.93 46.94
C ASN A 90 27.32 -4.43 46.92
N VAL A 91 28.27 -5.32 46.63
CA VAL A 91 28.16 -6.78 46.78
C VAL A 91 28.00 -7.13 48.28
N PRO A 92 27.19 -8.13 48.65
CA PRO A 92 27.81 -9.28 49.30
C PRO A 92 27.26 -10.64 48.85
N LYS A 93 28.22 -11.48 48.47
CA LYS A 93 28.37 -12.93 48.69
C LYS A 93 27.34 -13.58 49.62
N GLY A 94 26.65 -14.63 49.14
CA GLY A 94 25.91 -15.55 50.02
C GLY A 94 25.13 -16.66 49.31
N GLY A 95 25.77 -17.84 49.15
CA GLY A 95 25.15 -19.17 49.24
C GLY A 95 24.14 -19.63 48.17
N ALA A 96 24.59 -20.50 47.26
CA ALA A 96 23.74 -21.52 46.63
C ALA A 96 23.53 -22.72 47.61
N PRO A 97 22.75 -23.79 47.33
CA PRO A 97 21.82 -24.06 46.22
C PRO A 97 20.45 -24.64 46.70
N LYS A 98 19.38 -24.59 45.89
CA LYS A 98 18.30 -25.59 45.95
C LYS A 98 17.86 -25.96 44.53
N GLY A 99 17.75 -27.27 44.31
CA GLY A 99 17.75 -27.96 43.02
C GLY A 99 16.47 -27.88 42.18
N PRO A 100 16.37 -28.75 41.16
CA PRO A 100 15.70 -28.45 39.89
C PRO A 100 14.20 -28.75 39.93
N LYS A 101 13.40 -27.91 39.28
CA LYS A 101 12.03 -28.26 38.88
C LYS A 101 11.86 -28.08 37.38
N LEU A 102 11.76 -29.25 36.75
CA LEU A 102 11.13 -29.56 35.47
C LEU A 102 10.02 -28.59 35.05
N GLY A 103 9.96 -28.36 33.74
CA GLY A 103 8.71 -28.55 32.99
C GLY A 103 8.01 -27.27 32.56
N GLY A 104 7.91 -27.09 31.24
CA GLY A 104 6.98 -26.11 30.67
C GLY A 104 7.35 -25.66 29.28
N GLY A 105 7.35 -26.58 28.31
CA GLY A 105 7.40 -26.24 26.90
C GLY A 105 6.25 -25.28 26.54
N GLY A 106 6.57 -24.23 25.79
CA GLY A 106 5.61 -23.21 25.37
C GLY A 106 5.88 -22.75 23.96
N GLY A 107 5.75 -23.67 22.99
CA GLY A 107 5.64 -23.33 21.58
C GLY A 107 4.36 -22.52 21.36
N LYS A 108 4.50 -21.33 20.78
CA LYS A 108 3.36 -20.54 20.30
C LYS A 108 3.39 -20.52 18.78
N ARG A 109 2.23 -20.94 18.26
CA ARG A 109 1.72 -20.87 16.90
C ARG A 109 1.77 -19.44 16.36
#